data_AF-A0A536APL5-F1
#
_entry.id   AF-A0A536APL5-F1
#
_cell.length_a   1.000
_cell.length_b   1.000
_cell.length_c   1.000
_cell.angle_alpha   90.00
_cell.angle_beta   90.00
_cell.angle_gamma   90.00
#
_symmetry.space_group_name_H-M   'P 1'
#
loop_
_entity.id
_entity.type
_entity.pdbx_description
1 polymer ?
#
loop_
_entity_poly.entity_id
_entity_poly.type
_entity_poly.pdbx_seq_one_letter_code
_entity_poly.pdbx_strand_id
1 'polypeptide(L)'
;MSLWLDGASRSYPPLAGDESADVAVVGAGIAGIATAYFLAAASASVIVLEARGVAEAASGRNAGFLLAGVAENFVAAAHRYGEQGA
;
A
#
# COMPACT_ATOMS: atom_id res chain seq x y z
N MET A 1 -11.81 -4.91 13.53
CA MET A 1 -11.40 -5.37 12.17
C MET A 1 -10.94 -4.15 11.40
N SER A 2 -9.89 -4.22 10.57
CA SER A 2 -9.48 -3.04 9.78
C SER A 2 -10.56 -2.68 8.77
N LEU A 3 -10.79 -1.39 8.51
CA LEU A 3 -11.75 -0.95 7.48
C LEU A 3 -11.48 -1.57 6.10
N TRP A 4 -10.22 -1.83 5.76
CA TRP A 4 -9.81 -2.52 4.52
C TRP A 4 -10.44 -3.90 4.31
N LEU A 5 -10.77 -4.57 5.41
CA LEU A 5 -11.30 -5.93 5.44
C LEU A 5 -12.75 -5.95 5.97
N ASP A 6 -13.32 -4.77 6.26
CA ASP A 6 -14.66 -4.62 6.80
C ASP A 6 -15.65 -4.35 5.66
N GLY A 7 -16.26 -5.43 5.14
CA GLY A 7 -17.21 -5.40 4.04
C GLY A 7 -16.96 -6.49 2.98
N ALA A 8 -17.84 -6.57 1.99
CA ALA A 8 -17.61 -7.45 0.83
C ALA A 8 -16.44 -6.89 0.01
N SER A 9 -15.31 -7.59 0.01
CA SER A 9 -14.17 -7.23 -0.84
C SER A 9 -14.62 -7.22 -2.29
N ARG A 10 -14.47 -6.08 -2.97
CA ARG A 10 -14.72 -6.01 -4.42
C ARG A 10 -13.73 -6.94 -5.11
N SER A 11 -14.24 -7.94 -5.83
CA SER A 11 -13.41 -8.82 -6.66
C SER A 11 -13.14 -8.12 -8.00
N TYR A 12 -11.90 -8.23 -8.47
CA TYR A 12 -11.49 -7.79 -9.79
C TYR A 12 -11.23 -9.02 -10.67
N PRO A 13 -11.57 -8.97 -11.97
CA PRO A 13 -11.26 -10.08 -12.86
C PRO A 13 -9.74 -10.26 -13.00
N PRO A 14 -9.26 -11.49 -13.25
CA PRO A 14 -7.88 -11.69 -13.63
C PRO A 14 -7.56 -10.94 -14.93
N LEU A 15 -6.29 -10.59 -15.12
CA LEU A 15 -5.81 -10.02 -16.36
C LEU A 15 -6.04 -11.02 -17.51
N ALA A 16 -6.81 -10.62 -18.52
CA ALA A 16 -7.27 -11.51 -19.59
C ALA A 16 -6.26 -11.68 -20.74
N GLY A 17 -5.19 -10.87 -20.74
CA GLY A 17 -4.17 -10.84 -21.79
C GLY A 17 -3.28 -9.62 -21.64
N ASP A 18 -2.60 -9.24 -22.71
CA ASP A 18 -1.74 -8.06 -22.72
C ASP A 18 -2.60 -6.78 -22.71
N GLU A 19 -2.28 -5.86 -21.80
CA GLU A 19 -2.96 -4.57 -21.64
C GLU A 19 -1.94 -3.44 -21.61
N SER A 20 -2.35 -2.23 -22.03
CA SER A 20 -1.48 -1.04 -22.07
C SER A 20 -1.93 0.02 -21.06
N ALA A 21 -0.96 0.62 -20.37
CA ALA A 21 -1.16 1.77 -19.50
C ALA A 21 0.14 2.59 -19.43
N ASP A 22 0.05 3.83 -18.97
CA ASP A 22 1.23 4.66 -18.71
C ASP A 22 2.07 4.06 -17.58
N VAL A 23 1.42 3.50 -16.56
CA VAL A 23 2.08 2.86 -15.40
C VAL A 23 1.37 1.57 -15.00
N ALA A 24 2.16 0.52 -14.77
CA ALA A 24 1.70 -0.70 -14.10
C ALA A 24 2.21 -0.72 -12.66
N VAL A 25 1.31 -0.86 -11.69
CA VAL A 25 1.62 -0.99 -10.26
C VAL A 25 1.38 -2.42 -9.83
N VAL A 26 2.40 -3.07 -9.25
CA VAL A 26 2.33 -4.44 -8.75
C VAL A 26 2.17 -4.41 -7.23
N GLY A 27 1.04 -4.92 -6.76
CA GLY A 27 0.64 -4.98 -5.34
C GLY A 27 -0.37 -3.90 -4.97
N ALA A 28 -1.50 -4.31 -4.38
CA ALA A 28 -2.58 -3.42 -3.92
C ALA A 28 -2.54 -3.20 -2.40
N GLY A 29 -1.34 -3.08 -1.82
CA GLY A 29 -1.14 -2.57 -0.47
C GLY A 29 -1.27 -1.04 -0.40
N ILE A 30 -1.08 -0.45 0.80
CA ILE A 30 -1.22 1.00 1.01
C ILE A 30 -0.31 1.82 0.09
N ALA A 31 0.94 1.39 -0.09
CA ALA A 31 1.89 2.07 -0.98
C ALA A 31 1.42 2.01 -2.44
N GLY A 32 1.07 0.82 -2.94
CA GLY A 32 0.62 0.65 -4.33
C GLY A 32 -0.67 1.40 -4.65
N ILE A 33 -1.67 1.34 -3.77
CA ILE A 33 -2.92 2.08 -3.97
C ILE A 33 -2.72 3.60 -3.86
N ALA A 34 -1.88 4.07 -2.94
CA ALA A 34 -1.55 5.49 -2.86
C ALA A 34 -0.85 5.97 -4.14
N THR A 35 0.14 5.21 -4.64
CA THR A 35 0.80 5.50 -5.91
C THR A 35 -0.18 5.55 -7.07
N ALA A 36 -1.03 4.53 -7.22
CA ALA A 36 -2.03 4.48 -8.28
C ALA A 36 -3.01 5.65 -8.20
N TYR A 37 -3.47 6.01 -6.99
CA TYR A 37 -4.36 7.14 -6.76
C TYR A 37 -3.76 8.46 -7.23
N PHE A 38 -2.53 8.77 -6.80
CA PHE A 38 -1.89 10.04 -7.17
C PHE A 38 -1.54 10.12 -8.66
N LEU A 39 -1.15 9.00 -9.28
CA LEU A 39 -0.92 8.91 -10.73
C LEU A 39 -2.22 9.11 -11.52
N ALA A 40 -3.30 8.43 -11.13
CA ALA A 40 -4.60 8.60 -11.75
C ALA A 40 -5.15 10.02 -11.57
N ALA A 41 -4.94 10.64 -10.40
CA ALA A 41 -5.28 12.04 -10.14
C ALA A 41 -4.48 13.02 -11.02
N ALA A 42 -3.28 12.63 -11.45
CA ALA A 42 -2.47 13.32 -12.45
C ALA A 42 -2.81 12.91 -13.90
N SER A 43 -3.97 12.27 -14.12
CA SER A 43 -4.48 11.83 -15.42
C SER A 43 -3.66 10.74 -16.13
N ALA A 44 -2.79 10.03 -15.42
CA ALA A 44 -2.14 8.85 -15.97
C ALA A 44 -3.11 7.66 -16.02
N SER A 45 -3.05 6.87 -17.08
CA SER A 45 -3.66 5.54 -17.12
C SER A 45 -2.83 4.58 -16.27
N VAL A 46 -3.47 3.91 -15.31
CA VAL A 46 -2.77 3.04 -14.35
C VAL A 46 -3.47 1.69 -14.28
N ILE A 47 -2.70 0.62 -14.40
CA ILE A 47 -3.14 -0.75 -14.11
C ILE A 47 -2.54 -1.18 -12.77
N VAL A 48 -3.38 -1.70 -11.87
CA VAL A 48 -2.94 -2.30 -10.60
C VAL A 48 -3.14 -3.81 -10.67
N LEU A 49 -2.08 -4.57 -10.40
CA LEU A 49 -2.11 -6.03 -10.36
C LEU A 49 -1.92 -6.50 -8.92
N GLU A 50 -2.86 -7.29 -8.40
CA GLU A 50 -2.81 -7.89 -7.07
C GLU A 50 -3.14 -9.38 -7.17
N ALA A 51 -2.39 -10.20 -6.43
CA ALA A 51 -2.56 -11.65 -6.42
C ALA A 51 -3.71 -12.12 -5.51
N ARG A 52 -4.11 -11.28 -4.56
CA ARG A 52 -5.15 -11.52 -3.55
C ARG A 52 -6.25 -10.45 -3.67
N GLY A 53 -6.81 -9.99 -2.55
CA GLY A 53 -7.63 -8.78 -2.46
C GLY A 53 -6.83 -7.52 -2.15
N VAL A 54 -7.43 -6.36 -2.45
CA VAL A 54 -6.90 -5.05 -2.07
C VAL A 54 -6.65 -5.01 -0.56
N ALA A 55 -5.45 -4.58 -0.17
CA ALA A 55 -4.99 -4.51 1.21
C ALA A 55 -5.07 -5.82 2.01
N GLU A 56 -5.25 -6.98 1.38
CA GLU A 56 -5.39 -8.28 2.06
C GLU A 56 -4.05 -8.81 2.65
N ALA A 57 -2.97 -8.04 2.56
CA ALA A 57 -1.65 -8.39 3.10
C ALA A 57 -1.32 -7.59 4.36
N ALA A 58 -0.09 -7.09 4.47
CA ALA A 58 0.39 -6.33 5.62
C ALA A 58 -0.48 -5.09 5.92
N SER A 59 -0.92 -4.37 4.89
CA SER A 59 -1.66 -3.11 5.07
C SER A 59 -3.03 -3.26 5.73
N GLY A 60 -3.82 -4.27 5.39
CA GLY A 60 -5.09 -4.55 6.08
C GLY A 60 -4.89 -5.22 7.44
N ARG A 61 -3.82 -6.01 7.60
CA ARG A 61 -3.53 -6.72 8.86
C ARG A 61 -2.67 -5.95 9.85
N ASN A 62 -2.34 -4.69 9.58
CA ASN A 62 -1.53 -3.84 10.47
C ASN A 62 -2.30 -3.31 11.69
N ALA A 63 -3.53 -3.76 11.93
CA ALA A 63 -4.39 -3.32 13.05
C ALA A 63 -4.62 -1.79 13.16
N GLY A 64 -4.37 -1.03 12.09
CA GLY A 64 -4.50 0.43 12.08
C GLY A 64 -3.35 1.18 12.74
N PHE A 65 -2.21 0.53 12.99
CA PHE A 65 -1.04 1.22 13.54
C PHE A 65 -0.56 2.32 12.58
N LEU A 66 -0.61 3.55 13.08
CA LEU A 66 -0.02 4.73 12.47
C LEU A 66 0.91 5.34 13.51
N LEU A 67 2.21 5.18 13.28
CA LEU A 67 3.25 5.62 14.21
C LEU A 67 3.96 6.82 13.59
N ALA A 68 4.10 7.90 14.37
CA ALA A 68 5.04 8.96 14.07
C ALA A 68 6.41 8.53 14.61
N GLY A 69 7.21 7.85 13.79
CA GLY A 69 8.51 7.34 14.17
C GLY A 69 9.16 6.50 13.08
N VAL A 70 10.41 6.09 13.29
CA VAL A 70 11.13 5.21 12.36
C VAL A 70 10.67 3.76 12.49
N ALA A 71 10.87 2.95 11.45
CA ALA A 71 10.54 1.53 11.48
C ALA A 71 11.42 0.73 12.48
N GLU A 72 12.56 1.28 12.87
CA GLU A 72 13.46 0.71 13.85
C GLU A 72 12.94 0.91 15.29
N ASN A 73 13.38 0.05 16.21
CA ASN A 73 13.11 0.29 17.63
C ASN A 73 13.84 1.56 18.10
N PHE A 74 13.29 2.21 19.13
CA PHE A 74 13.81 3.49 19.64
C PHE A 74 15.31 3.47 19.94
N VAL A 75 15.84 2.37 20.50
CA VAL A 75 17.26 2.27 20.86
C VAL A 75 18.13 2.30 19.60
N ALA A 76 17.78 1.51 18.57
CA ALA A 76 18.49 1.53 17.29
C ALA A 76 18.38 2.89 16.59
N ALA A 77 17.18 3.49 16.61
CA ALA A 77 16.93 4.81 16.07
C ALA A 77 17.79 5.90 16.75
N ALA A 78 17.83 5.92 18.08
CA ALA A 78 18.62 6.86 18.87
C ALA A 78 20.12 6.69 18.64
N HIS A 79 20.60 5.45 18.48
CA HIS A 79 22.00 5.21 18.13
C HIS A 79 22.37 5.76 16.75
N ARG A 80 21.46 5.69 15.78
CA ARG A 80 21.73 6.09 14.40
C ARG A 80 21.50 7.58 14.15
N TYR A 81 20.48 8.17 14.77
CA TYR A 81 19.99 9.53 14.47
C TYR A 81 20.08 10.49 15.66
N GLY A 82 20.45 10.01 16.85
CA GLY A 82 20.42 10.77 18.11
C GLY A 82 19.02 10.85 18.72
N GLU A 83 18.92 11.16 20.02
CA GLU A 83 17.63 11.19 20.74
C GLU A 83 16.60 12.19 20.18
N GLN A 84 17.06 13.25 19.51
CA GLN A 84 16.18 14.24 18.87
C GLN A 84 15.63 13.77 17.51
N GLY A 85 16.24 12.75 16.89
CA GLY A 85 15.85 12.19 15.60
C GLY A 85 15.25 10.79 15.68
N ALA A 86 15.05 10.26 16.90
CA ALA A 86 14.52 8.93 17.19
C ALA A 86 13.02 8.96 17.51
#